data_AF-A0A0F8YH17-F1
#
_entry.id   AF-A0A0F8YH17-F1
#
_cell.length_a   1.000
_cell.length_b   1.000
_cell.length_c   1.000
_cell.angle_alpha   90.00
_cell.angle_beta   90.00
_cell.angle_gamma   90.00
#
_symmetry.space_group_name_H-M   'P 1'
#
loop_
_entity.id
_entity.type
_entity.pdbx_description
1 polymer ?
#
loop_
_entity_poly.entity_id
_entity_poly.type
_entity_poly.pdbx_seq_one_letter_code
_entity_poly.pdbx_strand_id
1 'polypeptide(L)'
;MMDGLTMIKKYSISFWRTMNNIILQHWTGEMDQLGTLSSANIAKYAKKCGAKYELLRGNVFRPNLSPPCQKLYMLDKVFDEYDVVVMLDIDMFVRKGMKENIFDPSIQGIGMCTEFQENLFKGLCRRQPQLTNSRYPYWGGAIY
;
A
#
# COMPACT_ATOMS: atom_id res chain seq x y z
N MET A 1 5.70 -32.74 -37.33
CA MET A 1 4.91 -32.74 -36.09
C MET A 1 5.88 -32.51 -34.94
N MET A 2 5.93 -31.28 -34.42
CA MET A 2 6.73 -30.97 -33.23
C MET A 2 6.02 -31.54 -31.99
N ASP A 3 6.80 -32.09 -31.07
CA ASP A 3 6.34 -32.78 -29.88
C ASP A 3 5.72 -31.82 -28.85
N GLY A 4 4.63 -32.26 -28.22
CA GLY A 4 3.88 -31.46 -27.24
C GLY A 4 4.71 -30.99 -26.04
N LEU A 5 5.83 -31.68 -25.73
CA LEU A 5 6.73 -31.29 -24.65
C LEU A 5 7.54 -30.02 -24.94
N THR A 6 7.93 -29.80 -26.20
CA THR A 6 8.71 -28.60 -26.58
C THR A 6 7.84 -27.35 -26.63
N MET A 7 6.54 -27.51 -26.95
CA MET A 7 5.54 -26.44 -26.84
C MET A 7 5.31 -26.01 -25.38
N ILE A 8 5.22 -26.96 -24.44
CA ILE A 8 4.98 -26.63 -23.01
C ILE A 8 6.17 -25.86 -22.42
N LYS A 9 7.41 -26.18 -22.76
CA LYS A 9 8.59 -25.42 -22.28
C LYS A 9 8.66 -24.00 -22.85
N LYS A 10 8.20 -23.78 -24.09
CA LYS A 10 8.25 -22.44 -24.72
C LYS A 10 7.18 -21.48 -24.17
N TYR A 11 6.03 -21.99 -23.72
CA TYR A 11 4.95 -21.19 -23.11
C TYR A 11 4.97 -21.18 -21.57
N SER A 12 5.75 -22.06 -20.93
CA SER A 12 5.90 -22.09 -19.46
C SER A 12 6.89 -21.06 -18.89
N ILE A 13 7.64 -20.35 -19.74
CA ILE A 13 8.74 -19.47 -19.30
C ILE A 13 8.36 -17.97 -19.37
N SER A 14 7.17 -17.58 -19.85
CA SER A 14 6.83 -16.16 -20.05
C SER A 14 5.52 -15.66 -19.41
N PHE A 15 4.93 -16.33 -18.43
CA PHE A 15 3.68 -15.87 -17.80
C PHE A 15 3.79 -15.45 -16.32
N TRP A 16 5.00 -15.48 -15.75
CA TRP A 16 5.24 -14.78 -14.49
C TRP A 16 5.60 -13.33 -14.82
N ARG A 17 4.59 -12.48 -15.01
CA ARG A 17 4.81 -11.04 -14.76
C ARG A 17 5.20 -10.99 -13.28
N THR A 18 6.49 -10.81 -12.99
CA THR A 18 6.93 -10.52 -11.63
C THR A 18 6.14 -9.30 -11.19
N MET A 19 5.34 -9.43 -10.12
CA MET A 19 4.49 -8.33 -9.67
C MET A 19 5.35 -7.09 -9.48
N ASN A 20 5.05 -6.04 -10.24
CA ASN A 20 5.75 -4.77 -10.19
C ASN A 20 5.08 -3.91 -9.14
N ASN A 21 5.64 -3.86 -7.94
CA ASN A 21 5.03 -3.18 -6.80
C ASN A 21 5.85 -1.99 -6.35
N ILE A 22 5.19 -1.00 -5.74
CA ILE A 22 5.85 0.18 -5.17
C ILE A 22 5.31 0.51 -3.78
N ILE A 23 6.24 0.90 -2.89
CA ILE A 23 5.94 1.54 -1.61
C ILE A 23 6.32 3.02 -1.71
N LEU A 24 5.33 3.87 -1.47
CA LEU A 24 5.46 5.32 -1.43
C LEU A 24 5.42 5.80 0.02
N GLN A 25 6.20 6.82 0.33
CA GLN A 25 5.99 7.70 1.47
C GLN A 25 5.96 9.15 0.97
N HIS A 26 5.42 10.07 1.77
CA HIS A 26 5.37 11.49 1.42
C HIS A 26 5.82 12.39 2.58
N TRP A 27 6.54 13.46 2.25
CA TRP A 27 6.88 14.53 3.17
C TRP A 27 6.96 15.90 2.47
N THR A 28 6.42 16.94 3.09
CA THR A 28 6.57 18.34 2.65
C THR A 28 7.46 19.10 3.62
N GLY A 29 8.44 19.84 3.09
CA GLY A 29 9.38 20.64 3.88
C GLY A 29 10.68 19.91 4.23
N GLU A 30 11.39 20.42 5.24
CA GLU A 30 12.59 19.79 5.78
C GLU A 30 12.23 18.53 6.56
N MET A 31 13.00 17.46 6.34
CA MET A 31 12.71 16.16 6.94
C MET A 31 13.37 16.06 8.30
N ASP A 32 12.60 15.68 9.30
CA ASP A 32 13.13 15.46 10.64
C ASP A 32 13.86 14.11 10.77
N GLN A 33 14.41 13.86 11.96
CA GLN A 33 15.13 12.62 12.25
C GLN A 33 14.22 11.39 12.18
N LEU A 34 12.97 11.51 12.65
CA LEU A 34 12.03 10.39 12.67
C LEU A 34 11.68 9.95 11.24
N GLY A 35 11.31 10.91 10.38
CA GLY A 35 11.01 10.66 8.98
C GLY A 35 12.22 10.15 8.20
N THR A 36 13.43 10.63 8.52
CA THR A 36 14.66 10.10 7.92
C THR A 36 14.87 8.63 8.29
N LEU A 37 14.71 8.27 9.56
CA LEU A 37 14.86 6.90 10.03
C LEU A 37 13.75 5.98 9.49
N SER A 38 12.51 6.46 9.42
CA SER A 38 11.39 5.72 8.83
C SER A 38 11.62 5.48 7.34
N SER A 39 11.96 6.52 6.58
CA SER A 39 12.24 6.41 5.14
C SER A 39 13.32 5.38 4.86
N ALA A 40 14.42 5.41 5.60
CA ALA A 40 15.49 4.41 5.48
C ALA A 40 15.04 3.00 5.90
N ASN A 41 14.16 2.88 6.90
CA ASN A 41 13.59 1.61 7.36
C ASN A 41 12.67 0.99 6.29
N ILE A 42 11.74 1.78 5.75
CA ILE A 42 10.78 1.35 4.74
C ILE A 42 11.47 1.06 3.40
N ALA A 43 12.49 1.83 3.00
CA ALA A 43 13.28 1.54 1.81
C ALA A 43 13.95 0.15 1.86
N LYS A 44 14.49 -0.23 3.04
CA LYS A 44 15.05 -1.58 3.26
C LYS A 44 13.97 -2.66 3.19
N TYR A 45 12.76 -2.38 3.69
CA TYR A 45 11.64 -3.30 3.62
C TYR A 45 11.11 -3.49 2.19
N ALA A 46 10.97 -2.43 1.42
CA ALA A 46 10.60 -2.50 0.00
C ALA A 46 11.58 -3.39 -0.77
N LYS A 47 12.89 -3.17 -0.55
CA LYS A 47 13.95 -4.03 -1.13
C LYS A 47 13.78 -5.50 -0.73
N LYS A 48 13.49 -5.78 0.55
CA LYS A 48 13.22 -7.14 1.03
C LYS A 48 12.01 -7.77 0.35
N CYS A 49 10.98 -6.99 0.05
CA CYS A 49 9.76 -7.45 -0.63
C CYS A 49 9.90 -7.55 -2.16
N GLY A 50 11.05 -7.16 -2.73
CA GLY A 50 11.22 -7.07 -4.18
C GLY A 50 10.45 -5.92 -4.83
N ALA A 51 10.12 -4.87 -4.08
CA ALA A 51 9.35 -3.72 -4.54
C ALA A 51 10.21 -2.46 -4.66
N LYS A 52 9.76 -1.50 -5.49
CA LYS A 52 10.35 -0.15 -5.55
C LYS A 52 9.98 0.64 -4.30
N TYR A 53 10.86 1.55 -3.90
CA TYR A 53 10.59 2.56 -2.88
C TYR A 53 10.75 3.95 -3.45
N GLU A 54 9.85 4.87 -3.12
CA GLU A 54 9.97 6.27 -3.47
C GLU A 54 9.45 7.18 -2.35
N LEU A 55 10.25 8.18 -1.97
CA LEU A 55 9.84 9.25 -1.06
C LEU A 55 9.42 10.48 -1.87
N LEU A 56 8.12 10.74 -1.94
CA LEU A 56 7.55 11.91 -2.58
C LEU A 56 7.82 13.16 -1.72
N ARG A 57 8.23 14.25 -2.37
CA ARG A 57 8.62 15.50 -1.69
C ARG A 57 7.82 16.70 -2.17
N GLY A 58 7.35 17.51 -1.24
CA GLY A 58 6.66 18.77 -1.53
C GLY A 58 5.21 18.57 -1.97
N ASN A 59 4.65 19.59 -2.61
CA ASN A 59 3.24 19.60 -3.01
C ASN A 59 3.05 18.97 -4.40
N VAL A 60 3.19 17.65 -4.46
CA VAL A 60 3.18 16.86 -5.71
C VAL A 60 1.80 16.63 -6.30
N PHE A 61 0.73 16.62 -5.49
CA PHE A 61 -0.62 16.37 -6.00
C PHE A 61 -1.28 17.67 -6.46
N ARG A 62 -1.41 18.63 -5.54
CA ARG A 62 -1.99 19.95 -5.83
C ARG A 62 -1.36 21.01 -4.92
N PRO A 63 -0.89 22.15 -5.46
CA PRO A 63 -0.14 23.14 -4.69
C PRO A 63 -0.93 23.72 -3.51
N ASN A 64 -2.26 23.80 -3.64
CA ASN A 64 -3.14 24.50 -2.70
C ASN A 64 -3.71 23.57 -1.60
N LEU A 65 -3.34 22.29 -1.59
CA LEU A 65 -3.80 21.33 -0.59
C LEU A 65 -2.80 21.18 0.55
N SER A 66 -3.31 20.81 1.72
CA SER A 66 -2.48 20.57 2.91
C SER A 66 -1.51 19.38 2.68
N PRO A 67 -0.40 19.31 3.44
CA PRO A 67 0.59 18.24 3.28
C PRO A 67 0.00 16.81 3.31
N PRO A 68 -0.94 16.45 4.20
CA PRO A 68 -1.53 15.11 4.20
C PRO A 68 -2.24 14.76 2.88
N CYS A 69 -2.89 15.74 2.25
CA CYS A 69 -3.59 15.53 0.99
C CYS A 69 -2.66 15.26 -0.20
N GLN A 70 -1.37 15.60 -0.09
CA GLN A 70 -0.40 15.36 -1.17
C GLN A 70 -0.15 13.87 -1.43
N LYS A 71 -0.44 13.02 -0.44
CA LYS A 71 -0.40 11.55 -0.58
C LYS A 71 -1.33 11.02 -1.67
N LEU A 72 -2.40 11.76 -2.01
CA LEU A 72 -3.31 11.40 -3.10
C LEU A 72 -2.64 11.39 -4.47
N TYR A 73 -1.41 11.91 -4.60
CA TYR A 73 -0.60 11.72 -5.80
C TYR A 73 -0.38 10.23 -6.14
N MET A 74 -0.52 9.32 -5.17
CA MET A 74 -0.52 7.86 -5.43
C MET A 74 -1.58 7.40 -6.44
N LEU A 75 -2.60 8.22 -6.71
CA LEU A 75 -3.68 7.96 -7.67
C LEU A 75 -3.37 8.50 -9.07
N ASP A 76 -2.21 9.12 -9.28
CA ASP A 76 -1.79 9.63 -10.58
C ASP A 76 -1.40 8.48 -11.53
N LYS A 77 -1.72 8.64 -12.81
CA LYS A 77 -1.45 7.67 -13.88
C LYS A 77 0.03 7.29 -14.03
N VAL A 78 0.96 8.08 -13.50
CA VAL A 78 2.40 7.70 -13.49
C VAL A 78 2.64 6.38 -12.76
N PHE A 79 1.73 5.99 -11.86
CA PHE A 79 1.82 4.75 -11.10
C PHE A 79 1.02 3.59 -11.72
N ASP A 80 0.36 3.77 -12.87
CA ASP A 80 -0.41 2.72 -13.55
C ASP A 80 0.46 1.55 -14.06
N GLU A 81 1.79 1.71 -14.09
CA GLU A 81 2.73 0.63 -14.42
C GLU A 81 2.88 -0.42 -13.31
N TYR A 82 2.51 -0.08 -12.06
CA TYR A 82 2.63 -0.94 -10.91
C TYR A 82 1.34 -1.73 -10.67
N ASP A 83 1.46 -2.99 -10.31
CA ASP A 83 0.33 -3.86 -9.96
C ASP A 83 -0.29 -3.45 -8.61
N VAL A 84 0.55 -3.06 -7.65
CA VAL A 84 0.12 -2.58 -6.33
C VAL A 84 0.93 -1.35 -5.92
N VAL A 85 0.21 -0.28 -5.55
CA VAL A 85 0.76 0.96 -4.98
C VAL A 85 0.38 1.03 -3.51
N VAL A 86 1.36 1.02 -2.62
CA VAL A 86 1.15 1.19 -1.18
C VAL A 86 1.66 2.57 -0.77
N MET A 87 0.78 3.41 -0.22
CA MET A 87 1.18 4.65 0.45
C MET A 87 1.27 4.41 1.94
N LEU A 88 2.44 4.66 2.53
CA LEU A 88 2.65 4.61 3.98
C LEU A 88 2.84 6.01 4.54
N ASP A 89 2.38 6.19 5.77
CA ASP A 89 2.73 7.36 6.54
C ASP A 89 4.23 7.37 6.85
N ILE A 90 4.78 8.57 6.97
CA ILE A 90 6.22 8.82 7.15
C ILE A 90 6.72 8.45 8.55
N ASP A 91 5.83 8.23 9.52
CA ASP A 91 6.12 7.83 10.89
C ASP A 91 5.97 6.32 11.09
N MET A 92 5.75 5.56 10.02
CA MET A 92 5.61 4.11 10.07
C MET A 92 6.96 3.39 10.04
N PHE A 93 7.06 2.30 10.79
CA PHE A 93 8.24 1.45 10.83
C PHE A 93 7.86 -0.02 10.71
N VAL A 94 8.77 -0.78 10.11
CA VAL A 94 8.67 -2.24 10.07
C VAL A 94 8.97 -2.80 11.46
N ARG A 95 8.07 -3.67 11.94
CA ARG A 95 8.26 -4.35 13.23
C ARG A 95 9.52 -5.21 13.23
N LYS A 96 10.19 -5.29 14.38
CA LYS A 96 11.35 -6.17 14.57
C LYS A 96 10.97 -7.61 14.25
N GLY A 97 11.76 -8.26 13.39
CA GLY A 97 11.54 -9.65 13.00
C GLY A 97 10.43 -9.86 11.96
N MET A 98 9.89 -8.80 11.34
CA MET A 98 8.89 -8.91 10.27
C MET A 98 9.40 -9.83 9.15
N LYS A 99 8.66 -10.90 8.84
CA LYS A 99 8.97 -11.84 7.75
C LYS A 99 8.03 -11.71 6.57
N GLU A 100 6.84 -11.18 6.79
CA GLU A 100 5.76 -11.11 5.82
C GLU A 100 6.04 -10.05 4.75
N ASN A 101 5.63 -10.37 3.53
CA ASN A 101 5.63 -9.45 2.41
C ASN A 101 4.24 -8.81 2.31
N ILE A 102 4.17 -7.48 2.37
CA ILE A 102 2.91 -6.71 2.30
C ILE A 102 2.13 -6.95 0.99
N PHE A 103 2.80 -7.41 -0.06
CA PHE A 103 2.21 -7.71 -1.36
C PHE A 103 1.79 -9.18 -1.54
N ASP A 104 2.03 -10.03 -0.55
CA ASP A 104 1.63 -11.43 -0.61
C ASP A 104 0.10 -11.52 -0.43
N PRO A 105 -0.66 -12.01 -1.44
CA PRO A 105 -2.11 -12.06 -1.37
C PRO A 105 -2.65 -13.04 -0.32
N SER A 106 -1.80 -13.93 0.23
CA SER A 106 -2.18 -14.80 1.34
C SER A 106 -2.18 -14.11 2.70
N ILE A 107 -1.60 -12.91 2.80
CA ILE A 107 -1.59 -12.11 4.03
C ILE A 107 -2.90 -11.34 4.15
N GLN A 108 -3.69 -11.67 5.17
CA GLN A 108 -4.98 -11.05 5.39
C GLN A 108 -4.84 -9.68 6.08
N GLY A 109 -5.21 -8.62 5.35
CA GLY A 109 -5.35 -7.26 5.87
C GLY A 109 -4.04 -6.49 5.95
N ILE A 110 -3.97 -5.37 5.22
CA ILE A 110 -2.89 -4.37 5.34
C ILE A 110 -3.39 -3.21 6.19
N GLY A 111 -3.46 -3.43 7.49
CA GLY A 111 -3.92 -2.43 8.45
C GLY A 111 -4.43 -3.03 9.75
N MET A 112 -4.51 -2.22 10.80
CA MET A 112 -5.10 -2.64 12.07
C MET A 112 -6.63 -2.64 11.94
N CYS A 113 -7.20 -3.79 11.56
CA CYS A 113 -8.61 -4.08 11.74
C CYS A 113 -8.74 -5.10 12.86
N THR A 114 -9.10 -4.64 14.05
CA THR A 114 -9.35 -5.51 15.20
C THR A 114 -10.84 -5.54 15.49
N GLU A 115 -11.22 -6.39 16.44
CA GLU A 115 -12.60 -6.43 16.96
C GLU A 115 -13.10 -5.05 17.42
N PHE A 116 -12.21 -4.15 17.87
CA PHE A 116 -12.58 -2.78 18.21
C PHE A 116 -13.14 -1.99 17.02
N GLN A 117 -12.49 -2.07 15.85
CA GLN A 117 -12.96 -1.41 14.64
C GLN A 117 -14.26 -2.02 14.14
N GLU A 118 -14.40 -3.35 14.21
CA GLU A 118 -15.66 -4.03 13.85
C GLU A 118 -16.81 -3.58 14.75
N ASN A 119 -16.59 -3.54 16.07
CA ASN A 119 -17.58 -3.12 17.05
C ASN A 119 -17.94 -1.64 16.91
N LEU A 120 -16.95 -0.79 16.60
CA LEU A 120 -17.18 0.61 16.26
C LEU A 120 -18.09 0.73 15.03
N PHE A 121 -17.80 0.01 13.95
CA PHE A 121 -18.58 0.06 12.71
C PHE A 121 -20.01 -0.47 12.90
N LYS A 122 -20.17 -1.60 13.61
CA LYS A 122 -21.49 -2.11 14.02
C LYS A 122 -22.27 -1.07 14.83
N GLY A 123 -21.60 -0.37 15.75
CA GLY A 123 -22.18 0.72 16.54
C GLY A 123 -22.59 1.92 15.68
N LEU A 124 -21.78 2.29 14.68
CA LEU A 124 -22.08 3.36 13.73
C LEU A 124 -23.28 3.00 12.84
N CYS A 125 -23.33 1.79 12.28
CA CYS A 125 -24.49 1.31 11.51
C CYS A 125 -25.80 1.40 12.29
N ARG A 126 -25.76 1.13 13.60
CA ARG A 126 -26.94 1.24 14.47
C ARG A 126 -27.32 2.70 14.77
N ARG A 127 -26.35 3.59 14.97
CA ARG A 127 -26.60 4.99 15.38
C ARG A 127 -26.81 5.95 14.21
N GLN A 128 -26.22 5.66 13.05
CA GLN A 128 -26.15 6.52 11.87
C GLN A 128 -26.43 5.71 10.59
N PRO A 129 -27.56 4.98 10.49
CA PRO A 129 -27.88 4.11 9.34
C PRO A 129 -28.01 4.85 8.01
N GLN A 130 -28.22 6.17 8.04
CA GLN A 130 -28.26 7.03 6.85
C GLN A 130 -26.87 7.42 6.32
N LEU A 131 -25.82 7.27 7.13
CA LEU A 131 -24.43 7.58 6.76
C LEU A 131 -23.56 6.33 6.61
N THR A 132 -24.07 5.15 6.98
CA THR A 132 -23.30 3.91 7.01
C THR A 132 -24.14 2.73 6.54
N ASN A 133 -23.49 1.75 5.93
CA ASN A 133 -24.14 0.53 5.45
C ASN A 133 -23.21 -0.66 5.65
N SER A 134 -23.63 -1.65 6.44
CA SER A 134 -22.83 -2.81 6.80
C SER A 134 -22.46 -3.73 5.63
N ARG A 135 -23.05 -3.52 4.45
CA ARG A 135 -22.73 -4.27 3.23
C ARG A 135 -21.60 -3.66 2.40
N TYR A 136 -21.14 -2.45 2.74
CA TYR A 136 -20.12 -1.73 1.99
C TYR A 136 -18.96 -1.30 2.89
N PRO A 137 -17.76 -1.09 2.33
CA PRO A 137 -16.61 -0.58 3.06
C PRO A 137 -16.91 0.76 3.73
N TYR A 138 -16.37 0.97 4.92
CA TYR A 138 -16.50 2.21 5.69
C TYR A 138 -15.14 2.86 5.90
N TRP A 139 -15.08 4.18 5.70
CA TRP A 139 -13.87 4.96 5.86
C TRP A 139 -13.71 5.39 7.32
N GLY A 140 -13.04 4.54 8.12
CA GLY A 140 -12.91 4.70 9.56
C GLY A 140 -11.51 4.82 10.13
N GLY A 141 -10.52 5.12 9.28
CA GLY A 141 -9.09 5.01 9.62
C GLY A 141 -8.47 3.66 9.22
N ALA A 142 -9.27 2.74 8.72
CA ALA A 142 -8.83 1.61 7.89
C ALA A 142 -9.98 1.23 6.94
N ILE A 143 -9.63 0.64 5.79
CA ILE A 143 -10.58 0.23 4.75
C ILE A 143 -10.64 -1.29 4.76
N TYR A 144 -11.84 -1.83 4.93
CA TYR A 144 -12.15 -3.27 4.95
C TYR A 144 -13.45 -3.52 4.22
#